data_AF-A0A0V8IW39-F1
#
_entry.id   AF-A0A0V8IW39-F1
#
_cell.length_a   1.000
_cell.length_b   1.000
_cell.length_c   1.000
_cell.angle_alpha   90.00
_cell.angle_beta   90.00
_cell.angle_gamma   90.00
#
_symmetry.space_group_name_H-M   'P 1'
#
loop_
_entity.id
_entity.type
_entity.pdbx_description
1 polymer ?
#
loop_
_entity_poly.entity_id
_entity_poly.type
_entity_poly.pdbx_seq_one_letter_code
_entity_poly.pdbx_strand_id
1 'polypeptide(L)'
;MGFAQRRSWVFYAWWYPAVLAIAGAVHVVLALLVGGDPELGTVFLIIGGVLSAVGWAVTAAPRFTNKDPKPASDIPRIDQGIRITPGIIWTILGGTAVIVLALVLFTPKGATAEAAPLLSLPVSFACGVAGGLAYTRQLMVNSGSLHAGWLQRRKPPRGS
;
A
#
# COMPACT_ATOMS: atom_id res chain seq x y z
N MET A 1 14.41 -12.70 -10.43
CA MET A 1 13.04 -12.28 -10.08
C MET A 1 12.32 -11.89 -11.36
N GLY A 2 11.07 -12.30 -11.53
CA GLY A 2 10.25 -11.84 -12.65
C GLY A 2 9.99 -10.32 -12.57
N PHE A 3 9.68 -9.68 -13.71
CA PHE A 3 9.46 -8.22 -13.78
C PHE A 3 8.42 -7.72 -12.77
N ALA A 4 7.28 -8.43 -12.67
CA ALA A 4 6.20 -8.10 -11.74
C ALA A 4 6.61 -8.25 -10.27
N GLN A 5 7.39 -9.28 -9.94
CA GLN A 5 7.88 -9.52 -8.57
C GLN A 5 8.89 -8.46 -8.11
N ARG A 6 9.77 -8.02 -9.03
CA ARG A 6 10.70 -6.91 -8.76
C ARG A 6 9.91 -5.62 -8.52
N ARG A 7 8.90 -5.31 -9.34
CA ARG A 7 8.03 -4.14 -9.15
C ARG A 7 7.21 -4.21 -7.87
N SER A 8 6.67 -5.37 -7.51
CA SER A 8 5.90 -5.52 -6.27
C SER A 8 6.79 -5.36 -5.04
N TRP A 9 8.01 -5.92 -5.04
CA TRP A 9 8.95 -5.74 -3.94
C TRP A 9 9.38 -4.28 -3.77
N VAL A 10 9.72 -3.61 -4.89
CA VAL A 10 10.02 -2.18 -4.89
C VAL A 10 8.86 -1.38 -4.34
N PHE A 11 7.63 -1.67 -4.76
CA PHE A 11 6.43 -1.00 -4.27
C PHE A 11 6.22 -1.23 -2.76
N TYR A 12 6.24 -2.48 -2.31
CA TYR A 12 5.99 -2.83 -0.92
C TYR A 12 6.96 -2.17 0.06
N ALA A 13 8.24 -2.05 -0.32
CA ALA A 13 9.27 -1.52 0.56
C ALA A 13 9.00 -0.08 1.02
N TRP A 14 8.41 0.77 0.17
CA TRP A 14 8.06 2.15 0.55
C TRP A 14 6.57 2.33 0.86
N TRP A 15 5.68 1.57 0.21
CA TRP A 15 4.24 1.78 0.33
C TRP A 15 3.70 1.50 1.72
N TYR A 16 4.04 0.37 2.35
CA TYR A 16 3.48 0.04 3.67
C TYR A 16 3.90 1.02 4.77
N PRO A 17 5.17 1.45 4.83
CA PRO A 17 5.54 2.58 5.68
C PRO A 17 4.83 3.89 5.30
N ALA A 18 4.62 4.16 4.01
CA ALA A 18 3.88 5.35 3.59
C ALA A 18 2.41 5.32 4.03
N VAL A 19 1.78 4.15 4.11
CA VAL A 19 0.41 4.00 4.67
C VAL A 19 0.36 4.48 6.12
N LEU A 20 1.39 4.18 6.92
CA LEU A 20 1.50 4.71 8.28
C LEU A 20 1.62 6.24 8.28
N ALA A 21 2.43 6.79 7.38
CA ALA A 21 2.59 8.24 7.24
C ALA A 21 1.27 8.92 6.84
N ILE A 22 0.53 8.33 5.89
CA ILE A 22 -0.78 8.82 5.44
C ILE A 22 -1.79 8.76 6.59
N ALA A 23 -1.83 7.66 7.34
CA ALA A 23 -2.70 7.57 8.52
C ALA A 23 -2.36 8.65 9.56
N GLY A 24 -1.07 8.90 9.80
CA GLY A 24 -0.60 10.00 10.64
C GLY A 24 -1.04 11.37 10.12
N ALA A 25 -0.87 11.64 8.82
CA ALA A 25 -1.31 12.89 8.18
C ALA A 25 -2.82 13.12 8.34
N VAL A 26 -3.62 12.10 8.06
CA VAL A 26 -5.10 12.17 8.20
C VAL A 26 -5.46 12.43 9.66
N HIS A 27 -4.81 11.76 10.61
CA HIS A 27 -5.03 11.99 12.03
C HIS A 27 -4.69 13.42 12.44
N VAL A 28 -3.52 13.96 12.04
CA VAL A 28 -3.13 15.35 12.34
C VAL A 28 -4.17 16.33 11.81
N VAL A 29 -4.59 16.17 10.55
CA VAL A 29 -5.60 17.06 9.95
C VAL A 29 -6.90 17.02 10.75
N LEU A 30 -7.40 15.82 11.09
CA LEU A 30 -8.64 15.69 11.85
C LEU A 30 -8.51 16.20 13.28
N ALA A 31 -7.40 15.93 13.96
CA ALA A 31 -7.13 16.41 15.31
C ALA A 31 -7.13 17.94 15.35
N LEU A 32 -6.44 18.59 14.41
CA LEU A 32 -6.41 20.05 14.30
C LEU A 32 -7.80 20.64 14.01
N LEU A 33 -8.61 19.97 13.17
CA LEU A 33 -9.97 20.43 12.84
C LEU A 33 -10.92 20.39 14.05
N VAL A 34 -10.70 19.48 14.99
CA VAL A 34 -11.53 19.35 16.20
C VAL A 34 -10.90 20.00 17.44
N GLY A 35 -9.75 20.68 17.28
CA GLY A 35 -9.02 21.29 18.39
C GLY A 35 -8.37 20.28 19.35
N GLY A 36 -8.16 19.04 18.90
CA GLY A 36 -7.52 17.96 19.65
C GLY A 36 -5.99 17.94 19.50
N ASP A 37 -5.36 16.97 20.17
CA ASP A 37 -3.91 16.79 20.19
C ASP A 37 -3.40 16.09 18.90
N PRO A 38 -2.52 16.72 18.10
CA PRO A 38 -1.96 16.12 16.90
C PRO A 38 -0.70 15.27 17.15
N GLU A 39 -0.21 15.14 18.38
CA GLU A 39 1.07 14.49 18.70
C GLU A 39 1.15 13.05 18.14
N LEU A 40 0.13 12.23 18.42
CA LEU A 40 0.07 10.85 17.95
C LEU A 40 0.15 10.75 16.42
N GLY A 41 -0.63 11.57 15.72
CA GLY A 41 -0.62 11.62 14.26
C GLY A 41 0.73 12.07 13.71
N THR A 42 1.39 13.02 14.39
CA THR A 42 2.71 13.53 14.02
C THR A 42 3.79 12.45 14.17
N VAL A 43 3.74 11.67 15.25
CA VAL A 43 4.65 10.52 15.44
C VAL A 43 4.51 9.51 14.31
N PHE A 44 3.28 9.13 13.93
CA PHE A 44 3.06 8.20 12.81
C PHE A 44 3.48 8.79 11.46
N LEU A 45 3.22 10.08 11.24
CA LEU A 45 3.65 10.79 10.06
C LEU A 45 5.18 10.71 9.88
N ILE A 46 5.93 11.04 10.94
CA ILE A 46 7.40 11.07 10.92
C ILE A 46 7.95 9.66 10.73
N ILE A 47 7.52 8.70 11.57
CA ILE A 47 8.04 7.32 11.51
C ILE A 47 7.73 6.69 10.15
N GLY A 48 6.48 6.80 9.69
CA GLY A 48 6.08 6.27 8.39
C GLY A 48 6.83 6.94 7.23
N GLY A 49 7.04 8.25 7.30
CA GLY A 49 7.79 9.02 6.31
C GLY A 49 9.25 8.59 6.23
N VAL A 50 9.93 8.49 7.37
CA VAL A 50 11.33 8.04 7.46
C VAL A 50 11.48 6.60 6.95
N LEU A 51 10.64 5.69 7.42
CA LEU A 51 10.68 4.29 6.99
C LEU A 51 10.35 4.14 5.49
N SER A 52 9.44 4.95 4.96
CA SER A 52 9.12 4.99 3.53
C SER A 52 10.30 5.48 2.71
N ALA A 53 10.98 6.54 3.16
CA ALA A 53 12.19 7.05 2.52
C ALA A 53 13.33 6.03 2.54
N VAL A 54 13.54 5.34 3.66
CA VAL A 54 14.52 4.25 3.78
C VAL A 54 14.15 3.09 2.84
N GLY A 55 12.90 2.65 2.86
CA GLY A 55 12.37 1.62 1.97
C GLY A 55 12.54 1.99 0.49
N TRP A 56 12.35 3.26 0.15
CA TRP A 56 12.63 3.77 -1.18
C TRP A 56 14.12 3.68 -1.51
N ALA A 57 15.00 4.12 -0.60
CA ALA A 57 16.45 4.16 -0.79
C ALA A 57 17.06 2.76 -0.95
N VAL A 58 16.71 1.81 -0.09
CA VAL A 58 17.21 0.43 -0.18
C VAL A 58 16.75 -0.28 -1.45
N THR A 59 15.66 0.19 -2.07
CA THR A 59 15.15 -0.33 -3.34
C THR A 59 15.63 0.44 -4.57
N ALA A 60 16.57 1.39 -4.43
CA ALA A 60 17.10 2.18 -5.55
C ALA A 60 17.83 1.32 -6.59
N ALA A 61 18.73 0.43 -6.17
CA ALA A 61 19.47 -0.44 -7.09
C ALA A 61 18.56 -1.29 -8.01
N PRO A 62 17.52 -1.98 -7.49
CA PRO A 62 16.53 -2.64 -8.32
C PRO A 62 15.47 -1.71 -8.91
N ARG A 63 15.52 -0.39 -8.78
CA ARG A 63 14.74 0.51 -9.66
C ARG A 63 15.51 0.83 -10.94
N PHE A 64 16.80 1.08 -10.80
CA PHE A 64 17.65 1.58 -11.88
C PHE A 64 18.48 0.49 -12.58
N THR A 65 18.37 -0.79 -12.20
CA THR A 65 19.13 -1.84 -12.91
C THR A 65 18.60 -2.11 -14.32
N ASN A 66 19.54 -2.21 -15.26
CA ASN A 66 19.33 -2.59 -16.66
C ASN A 66 19.26 -4.10 -16.90
N LYS A 67 19.42 -4.93 -15.85
CA LYS A 67 19.35 -6.39 -15.97
C LYS A 67 17.98 -6.85 -16.47
N ASP A 68 18.01 -7.80 -17.40
CA ASP A 68 16.82 -8.33 -18.05
C ASP A 68 15.93 -9.05 -17.03
N PRO A 69 14.63 -8.74 -16.98
CA PRO A 69 13.70 -9.47 -16.16
C PRO A 69 13.54 -10.88 -16.72
N LYS A 70 13.71 -11.89 -15.87
CA LYS A 70 13.38 -13.27 -16.26
C LYS A 70 11.88 -13.33 -16.60
N PRO A 71 11.49 -14.07 -17.66
CA PRO A 71 10.08 -14.31 -17.94
C PRO A 71 9.43 -14.91 -16.68
N ALA A 72 8.22 -14.47 -16.38
CA ALA A 72 7.41 -15.02 -15.31
C ALA A 72 6.81 -16.37 -15.76
N SER A 73 7.65 -17.31 -16.18
CA SER A 73 7.29 -18.70 -16.37
C SER A 73 7.46 -19.42 -15.03
N ASP A 74 6.41 -20.09 -14.57
CA ASP A 74 6.39 -21.04 -13.43
C ASP A 74 6.36 -20.48 -12.02
N ILE A 75 5.26 -19.83 -11.60
CA ILE A 75 4.95 -19.78 -10.17
C ILE A 75 3.44 -19.96 -9.93
N PRO A 76 2.96 -21.20 -9.68
CA PRO A 76 1.60 -21.48 -9.18
C PRO A 76 1.19 -20.60 -7.99
N ARG A 77 2.17 -20.14 -7.21
CA ARG A 77 2.03 -19.20 -6.09
C ARG A 77 1.50 -17.81 -6.49
N ILE A 78 1.71 -17.36 -7.74
CA ILE A 78 1.17 -16.08 -8.24
C ILE A 78 -0.34 -16.19 -8.47
N ASP A 79 -0.78 -17.26 -9.14
CA ASP A 79 -2.22 -17.49 -9.39
C ASP A 79 -3.00 -17.67 -8.09
N GLN A 80 -2.42 -18.40 -7.13
CA GLN A 80 -2.98 -18.51 -5.79
C GLN A 80 -3.09 -17.13 -5.10
N GLY A 81 -2.04 -16.31 -5.20
CA GLY A 81 -2.05 -14.94 -4.67
C GLY A 81 -3.14 -14.07 -5.29
N ILE A 82 -3.29 -14.11 -6.62
CA ILE A 82 -4.34 -13.36 -7.35
C ILE A 82 -5.75 -13.78 -6.91
N ARG A 83 -5.97 -15.07 -6.64
CA ARG A 83 -7.27 -15.62 -6.22
C ARG A 83 -7.63 -15.28 -4.77
N ILE A 84 -6.65 -15.33 -3.86
CA ILE A 84 -6.90 -15.13 -2.42
C ILE A 84 -6.97 -13.64 -2.05
N THR A 85 -6.25 -12.77 -2.77
CA THR A 85 -6.13 -11.34 -2.43
C THR A 85 -7.48 -10.61 -2.29
N PRO A 86 -8.49 -10.80 -3.18
CA PRO A 86 -9.80 -10.18 -2.99
C PRO A 86 -10.44 -10.56 -1.64
N GLY A 87 -10.34 -11.83 -1.24
CA GLY A 87 -10.84 -12.30 0.05
C GLY A 87 -10.12 -11.61 1.22
N ILE A 88 -8.79 -11.48 1.16
CA ILE A 88 -8.01 -10.77 2.18
C ILE A 88 -8.44 -9.30 2.28
N ILE A 89 -8.62 -8.62 1.14
CA ILE A 89 -9.07 -7.22 1.11
C ILE A 89 -10.44 -7.09 1.79
N TRP A 90 -11.39 -7.95 1.45
CA TRP A 90 -12.72 -7.94 2.07
C TRP A 90 -12.67 -8.23 3.56
N THR A 91 -11.86 -9.20 3.99
CA THR A 91 -11.69 -9.50 5.43
C THR A 91 -11.08 -8.32 6.18
N ILE A 92 -10.08 -7.64 5.62
CA ILE A 92 -9.46 -6.45 6.24
C ILE A 92 -10.50 -5.33 6.33
N LEU A 93 -11.14 -4.96 5.22
CA LEU A 93 -12.09 -3.85 5.20
C LEU A 93 -13.33 -4.14 6.05
N GLY A 94 -13.87 -5.35 5.96
CA GLY A 94 -15.01 -5.79 6.76
C GLY A 94 -14.68 -5.85 8.25
N GLY A 95 -13.54 -6.44 8.61
CA GLY A 95 -13.07 -6.48 10.00
C GLY A 95 -12.85 -5.08 10.57
N THR A 96 -12.22 -4.18 9.80
CA THR A 96 -12.06 -2.78 10.19
C THR A 96 -13.41 -2.08 10.35
N ALA A 97 -14.36 -2.29 9.44
CA ALA A 97 -15.70 -1.71 9.57
C ALA A 97 -16.42 -2.16 10.85
N VAL A 98 -16.30 -3.44 11.22
CA VAL A 98 -16.85 -3.97 12.47
C VAL A 98 -16.17 -3.34 13.69
N ILE A 99 -14.84 -3.22 13.69
CA ILE A 99 -14.10 -2.57 14.78
C ILE A 99 -14.50 -1.11 14.93
N VAL A 100 -14.53 -0.35 13.84
CA VAL A 100 -14.92 1.06 13.83
C VAL A 100 -16.36 1.23 14.29
N LEU A 101 -17.28 0.39 13.82
CA LEU A 101 -18.67 0.40 14.26
C LEU A 101 -18.78 0.14 15.76
N ALA A 102 -18.06 -0.85 16.28
CA ALA A 102 -18.02 -1.12 17.72
C ALA A 102 -17.52 0.11 18.49
N LEU A 103 -16.40 0.70 18.08
CA LEU A 103 -15.84 1.90 18.72
C LEU A 103 -16.85 3.05 18.72
N VAL A 104 -17.55 3.30 17.61
CA VAL A 104 -18.59 4.34 17.51
C VAL A 104 -19.76 4.04 18.46
N LEU A 105 -20.23 2.80 18.52
CA LEU A 105 -21.35 2.41 19.39
C LEU A 105 -21.02 2.51 20.88
N PHE A 106 -19.76 2.28 21.26
CA PHE A 106 -19.28 2.42 22.64
C PHE A 106 -18.78 3.84 22.98
N THR A 107 -18.70 4.75 22.00
CA THR A 107 -18.33 6.14 22.25
C THR A 107 -19.50 6.89 22.88
N PRO A 108 -19.31 7.60 24.01
CA PRO A 108 -20.36 8.39 24.63
C PRO A 108 -20.96 9.42 23.65
N LYS A 109 -22.29 9.56 23.69
CA LYS A 109 -22.99 10.57 22.87
C LYS A 109 -22.47 11.96 23.21
N GLY A 110 -21.90 12.65 22.23
CA GLY A 110 -21.26 13.96 22.39
C GLY A 110 -19.74 13.97 22.20
N ALA A 111 -19.07 12.81 22.30
CA ALA A 111 -17.63 12.68 22.09
C ALA A 111 -17.24 12.19 20.68
N THR A 112 -18.21 12.09 19.76
CA THR A 112 -17.99 11.53 18.42
C THR A 112 -17.07 12.39 17.55
N ALA A 113 -17.08 13.71 17.71
CA ALA A 113 -16.14 14.60 17.02
C ALA A 113 -14.71 14.40 17.53
N GLU A 114 -14.53 14.26 18.83
CA GLU A 114 -13.23 14.03 19.47
C GLU A 114 -12.68 12.62 19.19
N ALA A 115 -13.55 11.64 18.94
CA ALA A 115 -13.16 10.29 18.55
C ALA A 115 -12.74 10.17 17.07
N ALA A 116 -13.13 11.14 16.22
CA ALA A 116 -12.90 11.06 14.77
C ALA A 116 -11.41 10.90 14.37
N PRO A 117 -10.44 11.64 14.96
CA PRO A 117 -9.02 11.41 14.67
C PRO A 117 -8.56 10.00 15.06
N LEU A 118 -9.05 9.46 16.17
CA LEU A 118 -8.68 8.12 16.60
C LEU A 118 -9.24 7.05 15.65
N LEU A 119 -10.49 7.21 15.22
CA LEU A 119 -11.15 6.31 14.27
C LEU A 119 -10.53 6.37 12.86
N SER A 120 -9.92 7.50 12.48
CA SER A 120 -9.30 7.63 11.17
C SER A 120 -8.05 6.78 10.99
N LEU A 121 -7.36 6.43 12.07
CA LEU A 121 -6.16 5.59 12.04
C LEU A 121 -6.44 4.18 11.49
N PRO A 122 -7.32 3.36 12.08
CA PRO A 122 -7.61 2.03 11.56
C PRO A 122 -8.22 2.08 10.16
N VAL A 123 -9.06 3.08 9.85
CA VAL A 123 -9.65 3.26 8.52
C VAL A 123 -8.57 3.55 7.48
N SER A 124 -7.73 4.56 7.71
CA SER A 124 -6.67 4.95 6.77
C SER A 124 -5.66 3.83 6.57
N PHE A 125 -5.31 3.14 7.65
CA PHE A 125 -4.42 1.98 7.60
C PHE A 125 -5.02 0.84 6.77
N ALA A 126 -6.26 0.43 7.05
CA ALA A 126 -6.93 -0.63 6.33
C ALA A 126 -7.10 -0.31 4.84
N CYS A 127 -7.52 0.92 4.52
CA CYS A 127 -7.63 1.38 3.13
C CYS A 127 -6.28 1.38 2.41
N GLY A 128 -5.21 1.85 3.06
CA GLY A 128 -3.87 1.86 2.47
C GLY A 128 -3.30 0.45 2.23
N VAL A 129 -3.50 -0.47 3.18
CA VAL A 129 -3.11 -1.88 3.03
C VAL A 129 -3.92 -2.54 1.92
N ALA A 130 -5.24 -2.36 1.90
CA ALA A 130 -6.12 -2.89 0.86
C ALA A 130 -5.75 -2.36 -0.53
N GLY A 131 -5.46 -1.05 -0.65
CA GLY A 131 -4.99 -0.44 -1.88
C GLY A 131 -3.66 -1.02 -2.36
N GLY A 132 -2.72 -1.26 -1.45
CA GLY A 132 -1.43 -1.88 -1.78
C GLY A 132 -1.57 -3.33 -2.26
N LEU A 133 -2.49 -4.09 -1.66
CA LEU A 133 -2.83 -5.44 -2.09
C LEU A 133 -3.51 -5.43 -3.47
N ALA A 134 -4.46 -4.52 -3.70
CA ALA A 134 -5.14 -4.37 -4.98
C ALA A 134 -4.16 -4.01 -6.10
N TYR A 135 -3.25 -3.06 -5.86
CA TYR A 135 -2.19 -2.70 -6.81
C TYR A 135 -1.26 -3.87 -7.12
N THR A 136 -0.83 -4.60 -6.09
CA THR A 136 0.06 -5.76 -6.30
C THR A 136 -0.64 -6.88 -7.08
N ARG A 137 -1.93 -7.13 -6.79
CA ARG A 137 -2.75 -8.05 -7.58
C ARG A 137 -2.83 -7.59 -9.03
N GLN A 138 -3.06 -6.30 -9.29
CA GLN A 138 -3.09 -5.75 -10.64
C GLN A 138 -1.75 -5.93 -11.37
N LEU A 139 -0.62 -5.75 -10.70
CA LEU A 139 0.71 -6.04 -11.25
C LEU A 139 0.89 -7.53 -11.62
N MET A 140 0.38 -8.43 -10.78
CA MET A 140 0.47 -9.87 -11.00
C MET A 140 -0.41 -10.33 -12.17
N VAL A 141 -1.66 -9.86 -12.24
CA VAL A 141 -2.59 -10.14 -13.35
C VAL A 141 -2.01 -9.65 -14.68
N ASN A 142 -1.37 -8.48 -14.70
CA ASN A 142 -0.79 -7.88 -15.90
C ASN A 142 0.68 -8.29 -16.14
N SER A 143 1.20 -9.30 -15.46
CA SER A 143 2.63 -9.65 -15.52
C SER A 143 3.10 -9.99 -16.94
N GLY A 144 2.28 -10.70 -17.72
CA GLY A 144 2.57 -11.05 -19.11
C GLY A 144 2.64 -9.85 -20.05
N SER A 145 1.65 -8.94 -19.97
CA SER A 145 1.62 -7.72 -20.80
C SER A 145 2.76 -6.76 -20.44
N LEU A 146 3.11 -6.67 -19.15
CA LEU A 146 4.25 -5.88 -18.67
C LEU A 146 5.59 -6.41 -19.19
N HIS A 147 5.77 -7.74 -19.24
CA HIS A 147 6.98 -8.35 -19.81
C HIS A 147 7.06 -8.14 -21.32
N ALA A 148 5.95 -8.33 -22.04
CA ALA A 148 5.88 -8.09 -23.49
C ALA A 148 6.19 -6.62 -23.85
N GLY A 149 5.62 -5.66 -23.12
CA GLY A 149 5.89 -4.24 -23.32
C GLY A 149 7.31 -3.79 -22.93
N TRP A 150 7.99 -4.55 -22.05
CA TRP A 150 9.41 -4.33 -21.78
C TRP A 150 10.28 -4.83 -22.93
N LEU A 151 9.97 -6.01 -23.50
CA LEU A 151 10.68 -6.56 -24.67
C LEU A 151 10.54 -5.66 -25.91
N GLN A 152 9.34 -5.11 -26.15
CA GLN A 152 9.09 -4.21 -27.28
C GLN A 152 9.95 -2.94 -27.22
N ARG A 153 10.12 -2.34 -26.03
CA ARG A 153 10.92 -1.12 -25.83
C ARG A 153 12.42 -1.31 -26.07
N ARG A 154 12.90 -2.57 -26.10
CA ARG A 154 14.32 -2.89 -26.32
C ARG A 154 14.60 -3.48 -27.70
N LYS A 155 13.59 -3.75 -28.51
CA LYS A 155 13.82 -4.09 -29.92
C LYS A 155 14.25 -2.80 -30.65
N PRO A 156 15.40 -2.80 -31.36
CA PRO A 156 15.71 -1.69 -32.26
C PRO A 156 14.61 -1.58 -33.32
N PRO A 157 14.34 -0.37 -33.84
CA PRO A 157 13.40 -0.22 -34.96
C PRO A 157 13.86 -1.14 -36.10
N ARG A 158 12.96 -2.00 -36.56
CA ARG A 158 13.20 -2.80 -37.77
C ARG A 158 13.18 -1.83 -38.95
N GLY A 159 14.35 -1.32 -39.32
CA GLY A 159 14.54 -0.47 -40.48
C GLY A 159 15.61 0.59 -40.26
N SER A 160 16.84 0.24 -40.62
CA SER A 160 17.86 1.17 -41.11
C SER A 160 18.61 0.47 -42.23
#